data_AF-A0A605YNH9-F1
#
_entry.id   AF-A0A605YNH9-F1
#
_cell.length_a   1.000
_cell.length_b   1.000
_cell.length_c   1.000
_cell.angle_alpha   90.00
_cell.angle_beta   90.00
_cell.angle_gamma   90.00
#
_symmetry.space_group_name_H-M   'P 1'
#
loop_
_entity.id
_entity.type
_entity.pdbx_description
1 polymer ?
#
loop_
_entity_poly.entity_id
_entity_poly.type
_entity_poly.pdbx_seq_one_letter_code
_entity_poly.pdbx_strand_id
1 'polypeptide(L)'
;MSKLKYFFPDSQDFIDPSFDFFRETRNEHRVRQRDDQYPHEVFPHPYDGMLVSKAVVDGLGGGESKYTRAQRLRYFRNGMKHFFRLPENMETMGDCGAFTYVNQDVPPYRVEEVIEFYETSRFNHGVSLDHIVFGYEKPGEAFSGEVLTECRRRQDITLTLAQEFLNKSQKSCFTPFGVAHGWSKTSYRQSVEALLAMGYKNITMGGMVPLKTAQILETLEEIKPLLKSDTRVHLLGIARPESFADFIKFGVTSIDSTTPLQQAFKDRKNNYHTPDGPAYTAVRVPQFDANPSLSRKIKSGVIDQDIARHLEKDAMNALFEYDKGTLSLEKTLDTVLAYECLHSGEKEAGKIRADYERTLGERPWKQCQCNICQAIGINVIIFRGAERNRRRGFHNIQVLYNRLQHTLSLRSEELS
;
A
#
# COMPACT_ATOMS: atom_id res chain seq x y z
N MET A 1 -15.93 -21.11 6.65
CA MET A 1 -15.09 -20.07 7.29
C MET A 1 -15.02 -18.88 6.34
N SER A 2 -15.01 -17.64 6.83
CA SER A 2 -14.92 -16.46 5.95
C SER A 2 -13.55 -16.41 5.27
N LYS A 3 -13.54 -16.23 3.94
CA LYS A 3 -12.34 -16.01 3.12
C LYS A 3 -11.59 -14.75 3.60
N LEU A 4 -10.27 -14.80 3.70
CA LEU A 4 -9.44 -13.62 3.99
C LEU A 4 -9.55 -12.63 2.84
N LYS A 5 -9.99 -11.40 3.13
CA LYS A 5 -10.18 -10.33 2.13
C LYS A 5 -9.03 -9.33 2.12
N TYR A 6 -8.71 -8.80 0.96
CA TYR A 6 -7.74 -7.72 0.77
C TYR A 6 -8.44 -6.43 0.35
N PHE A 7 -8.25 -5.37 1.14
CA PHE A 7 -8.63 -4.00 0.81
C PHE A 7 -7.42 -3.20 0.33
N PHE A 8 -7.54 -2.52 -0.80
CA PHE A 8 -6.52 -1.58 -1.26
C PHE A 8 -6.84 -0.16 -0.77
N PRO A 9 -6.00 0.46 0.08
CA PRO A 9 -6.22 1.84 0.48
C PRO A 9 -5.99 2.80 -0.67
N ASP A 10 -6.88 3.79 -0.81
CA ASP A 10 -6.70 4.85 -1.79
C ASP A 10 -5.36 5.57 -1.56
N SER A 11 -4.65 5.72 -2.67
CA SER A 11 -3.35 6.39 -2.75
C SER A 11 -3.35 7.51 -3.79
N GLN A 12 -4.48 7.74 -4.48
CA GLN A 12 -4.57 8.56 -5.69
C GLN A 12 -3.53 8.20 -6.75
N ASP A 13 -3.18 6.93 -6.86
CA ASP A 13 -2.30 6.42 -7.90
C ASP A 13 -3.11 5.88 -9.08
N PHE A 14 -2.73 6.34 -10.26
CA PHE A 14 -3.45 6.18 -11.51
C PHE A 14 -2.45 5.94 -12.63
N ILE A 15 -2.85 5.27 -13.71
CA ILE A 15 -2.02 5.13 -14.90
C ILE A 15 -2.71 5.72 -16.12
N ASP A 16 -1.92 6.38 -16.97
CA ASP A 16 -2.38 7.08 -18.17
C ASP A 16 -2.30 6.16 -19.39
N PRO A 17 -3.42 5.69 -19.96
CA PRO A 17 -3.40 4.79 -21.12
C PRO A 17 -2.78 5.39 -22.38
N SER A 18 -2.68 6.73 -22.47
CA SER A 18 -2.13 7.44 -23.63
C SER A 18 -0.61 7.64 -23.59
N PHE A 19 0.06 7.20 -22.51
CA PHE A 19 1.49 7.45 -22.35
C PHE A 19 2.34 6.69 -23.36
N ASP A 20 3.15 7.42 -24.12
CA ASP A 20 4.15 6.88 -25.04
C ASP A 20 5.48 6.71 -24.29
N PHE A 21 5.89 5.46 -24.04
CA PHE A 21 7.11 5.14 -23.32
C PHE A 21 8.40 5.40 -24.10
N PHE A 22 8.34 5.54 -25.42
CA PHE A 22 9.51 5.87 -26.23
C PHE A 22 9.72 7.38 -26.28
N ARG A 23 8.64 8.14 -26.47
CA ARG A 23 8.66 9.61 -26.52
C ARG A 23 8.61 10.27 -25.14
N GLU A 24 8.24 9.53 -24.10
CA GLU A 24 7.98 10.04 -22.74
C GLU A 24 6.89 11.14 -22.71
N THR A 25 5.89 11.01 -23.58
CA THR A 25 4.80 12.00 -23.74
C THR A 25 3.45 11.38 -23.43
N ARG A 26 2.46 12.24 -23.21
CA ARG A 26 1.06 11.86 -22.97
C ARG A 26 0.12 12.80 -23.70
N ASN A 27 -1.15 12.43 -23.82
CA ASN A 27 -2.17 13.33 -24.32
C ASN A 27 -2.29 14.58 -23.42
N GLU A 28 -2.06 15.76 -24.00
CA GLU A 28 -2.10 17.05 -23.30
C GLU A 28 -3.52 17.44 -22.83
N HIS A 29 -4.55 16.92 -23.49
CA HIS A 29 -5.96 17.17 -23.17
C HIS A 29 -6.53 16.20 -22.13
N ARG A 30 -5.68 15.35 -21.57
CA ARG A 30 -6.06 14.33 -20.59
C ARG A 30 -6.50 14.95 -19.26
N VAL A 31 -7.63 14.49 -18.75
CA VAL A 31 -8.11 14.75 -17.40
C VAL A 31 -7.85 13.53 -16.54
N ARG A 32 -6.79 13.57 -15.71
CA ARG A 32 -6.33 12.46 -14.85
C ARG A 32 -7.45 11.64 -14.22
N GLN A 33 -8.41 12.29 -13.57
CA GLN A 33 -9.45 11.59 -12.82
C GLN A 33 -10.52 10.92 -13.70
N ARG A 34 -10.67 11.36 -14.96
CA ARG A 34 -11.61 10.78 -15.94
C ARG A 34 -10.95 9.75 -16.84
N ASP A 35 -9.74 10.07 -17.32
CA ASP A 35 -9.08 9.38 -18.41
C ASP A 35 -8.04 8.34 -17.91
N ASP A 36 -7.54 8.48 -16.69
CA ASP A 36 -6.67 7.45 -16.12
C ASP A 36 -7.45 6.27 -15.55
N GLN A 37 -6.74 5.15 -15.50
CA GLN A 37 -7.22 3.90 -14.95
C GLN A 37 -6.73 3.67 -13.52
N TYR A 38 -7.65 3.18 -12.69
CA TYR A 38 -7.37 2.54 -11.40
C TYR A 38 -6.89 1.09 -11.58
N PRO A 39 -6.29 0.45 -10.55
CA PRO A 39 -5.87 -0.94 -10.64
C PRO A 39 -6.99 -1.90 -11.08
N HIS A 40 -8.22 -1.71 -10.58
CA HIS A 40 -9.39 -2.54 -10.90
C HIS A 40 -9.99 -2.27 -12.28
N GLU A 41 -9.50 -1.26 -13.00
CA GLU A 41 -9.82 -1.03 -14.42
C GLU A 41 -8.78 -1.67 -15.34
N VAL A 42 -7.59 -2.00 -14.81
CA VAL A 42 -6.49 -2.66 -15.53
C VAL A 42 -6.54 -4.18 -15.36
N PHE A 43 -6.92 -4.62 -14.16
CA PHE A 43 -7.08 -6.02 -13.81
C PHE A 43 -8.52 -6.29 -13.36
N PRO A 44 -9.13 -7.44 -13.74
CA PRO A 44 -10.53 -7.72 -13.38
C PRO A 44 -10.81 -7.76 -11.88
N HIS A 45 -9.87 -8.29 -11.08
CA HIS A 45 -10.06 -8.43 -9.63
C HIS A 45 -8.72 -8.42 -8.85
N PRO A 46 -8.10 -7.24 -8.67
CA PRO A 46 -6.80 -7.10 -7.99
C PRO A 46 -6.90 -7.01 -6.45
N TYR A 47 -8.12 -6.93 -5.90
CA TYR A 47 -8.44 -6.87 -4.47
C TYR A 47 -9.96 -7.05 -4.27
N ASP A 48 -10.39 -7.34 -3.04
CA ASP A 48 -11.81 -7.55 -2.71
C ASP A 48 -12.54 -6.24 -2.36
N GLY A 49 -11.80 -5.19 -2.01
CA GLY A 49 -12.38 -3.89 -1.66
C GLY A 49 -11.40 -2.74 -1.65
N MET A 50 -11.92 -1.54 -1.40
CA MET A 50 -11.14 -0.30 -1.29
C MET A 50 -11.33 0.34 0.08
N LEU A 51 -10.22 0.77 0.67
CA LEU A 51 -10.22 1.53 1.93
C LEU A 51 -9.97 3.01 1.66
N VAL A 52 -10.71 3.92 2.29
CA VAL A 52 -10.49 5.37 2.15
C VAL A 52 -10.50 6.04 3.50
N SER A 53 -9.47 6.85 3.73
CA SER A 53 -9.27 7.57 4.97
C SER A 53 -9.91 8.97 4.94
N LYS A 54 -10.66 9.32 5.98
CA LYS A 54 -11.20 10.67 6.20
C LYS A 54 -10.09 11.72 6.19
N ALA A 55 -8.99 11.50 6.91
CA ALA A 55 -7.88 12.46 6.94
C ALA A 55 -7.24 12.70 5.57
N VAL A 56 -7.24 11.69 4.69
CA VAL A 56 -6.75 11.83 3.31
C VAL A 56 -7.72 12.67 2.47
N VAL A 57 -9.03 12.51 2.66
CA VAL A 57 -10.06 13.25 1.91
C VAL A 57 -10.25 14.66 2.45
N ASP A 58 -10.46 14.84 3.75
CA ASP A 58 -10.79 16.14 4.34
C ASP A 58 -9.57 16.99 4.65
N GLY A 59 -8.43 16.37 4.95
CA GLY A 59 -7.26 17.02 5.54
C GLY A 59 -7.45 17.30 7.03
N LEU A 60 -6.39 17.76 7.70
CA LEU A 60 -6.44 18.13 9.12
C LEU A 60 -6.60 19.63 9.29
N GLY A 61 -7.71 20.08 9.88
CA GLY A 61 -7.82 21.43 10.50
C GLY A 61 -7.32 22.62 9.66
N GLY A 62 -7.47 22.61 8.34
CA GLY A 62 -7.00 23.66 7.42
C GLY A 62 -5.69 23.37 6.65
N GLY A 63 -5.06 22.21 6.87
CA GLY A 63 -3.92 21.75 6.07
C GLY A 63 -4.30 21.26 4.67
N GLU A 64 -3.31 21.11 3.78
CA GLU A 64 -3.53 20.59 2.42
C GLU A 64 -4.01 19.12 2.46
N SER A 65 -5.27 18.92 2.10
CA SER A 65 -5.79 17.59 1.77
C SER A 65 -5.12 17.07 0.49
N LYS A 66 -4.95 15.74 0.36
CA LYS A 66 -4.56 15.16 -0.93
C LYS A 66 -5.63 15.41 -2.00
N TYR A 67 -6.87 15.62 -1.59
CA TYR A 67 -7.99 15.93 -2.45
C TYR A 67 -8.17 17.44 -2.57
N THR A 68 -8.11 17.95 -3.80
CA THR A 68 -8.54 19.31 -4.10
C THR A 68 -10.01 19.53 -3.70
N ARG A 69 -10.39 20.78 -3.45
CA ARG A 69 -11.78 21.13 -3.12
C ARG A 69 -12.80 20.59 -4.14
N ALA A 70 -12.49 20.68 -5.44
CA ALA A 70 -13.35 20.16 -6.50
C ALA A 70 -13.49 18.63 -6.44
N GLN A 71 -12.40 17.91 -6.17
CA GLN A 71 -12.45 16.46 -5.99
C GLN A 71 -13.27 16.06 -4.77
N ARG A 72 -13.14 16.76 -3.64
CA ARG A 72 -13.94 16.50 -2.41
C ARG A 72 -15.43 16.69 -2.64
N LEU A 73 -15.83 17.81 -3.24
CA LEU A 73 -17.24 18.07 -3.56
C LEU A 73 -17.84 16.99 -4.45
N ARG A 74 -17.08 16.55 -5.48
CA ARG A 74 -17.52 15.45 -6.33
C ARG A 74 -17.54 14.11 -5.58
N TYR A 75 -16.56 13.85 -4.72
CA TYR A 75 -16.49 12.65 -3.89
C TYR A 75 -17.75 12.49 -3.06
N PHE A 76 -18.13 13.51 -2.27
CA PHE A 76 -19.34 13.46 -1.45
C PHE A 76 -20.63 13.40 -2.28
N ARG A 77 -20.69 14.08 -3.43
CA ARG A 77 -21.86 14.01 -4.31
C ARG A 77 -22.05 12.62 -4.93
N ASN A 78 -20.97 11.99 -5.37
CA ASN A 78 -21.01 10.74 -6.10
C ASN A 78 -21.01 9.51 -5.18
N GLY A 79 -20.47 9.64 -3.96
CA GLY A 79 -20.19 8.52 -3.06
C GLY A 79 -19.05 7.64 -3.57
N MET A 80 -18.63 6.71 -2.72
CA MET A 80 -17.46 5.84 -2.93
C MET A 80 -17.48 5.10 -4.27
N LYS A 81 -18.50 4.28 -4.52
CA LYS A 81 -18.54 3.39 -5.69
C LYS A 81 -18.47 4.15 -7.01
N HIS A 82 -19.23 5.22 -7.16
CA HIS A 82 -19.26 5.98 -8.41
C HIS A 82 -18.03 6.88 -8.57
N PHE A 83 -17.52 7.50 -7.49
CA PHE A 83 -16.34 8.35 -7.58
C PHE A 83 -15.09 7.57 -8.01
N PHE A 84 -14.90 6.36 -7.48
CA PHE A 84 -13.76 5.49 -7.80
C PHE A 84 -14.03 4.51 -8.94
N ARG A 85 -15.23 4.52 -9.54
CA ARG A 85 -15.66 3.56 -10.58
C ARG A 85 -15.50 2.10 -10.17
N LEU A 86 -15.78 1.81 -8.89
CA LEU A 86 -15.65 0.47 -8.34
C LEU A 86 -16.70 -0.47 -8.92
N PRO A 87 -16.32 -1.71 -9.28
CA PRO A 87 -17.25 -2.79 -9.58
C PRO A 87 -18.26 -3.01 -8.44
N GLU A 88 -19.47 -3.47 -8.77
CA GLU A 88 -20.55 -3.62 -7.78
C GLU A 88 -20.19 -4.59 -6.64
N ASN A 89 -19.39 -5.62 -6.95
CA ASN A 89 -18.96 -6.66 -6.01
C ASN A 89 -17.80 -6.24 -5.10
N MET A 90 -17.18 -5.07 -5.29
CA MET A 90 -16.12 -4.59 -4.40
C MET A 90 -16.71 -3.92 -3.16
N GLU A 91 -16.16 -4.29 -2.00
CA GLU A 91 -16.51 -3.69 -0.72
C GLU A 91 -15.78 -2.37 -0.50
N THR A 92 -16.35 -1.52 0.35
CA THR A 92 -15.77 -0.22 0.72
C THR A 92 -15.63 -0.11 2.22
N MET A 93 -14.46 0.33 2.68
CA MET A 93 -14.14 0.51 4.10
C MET A 93 -13.65 1.93 4.38
N GLY A 94 -14.25 2.59 5.35
CA GLY A 94 -13.83 3.92 5.81
C GLY A 94 -12.88 3.83 6.98
N ASP A 95 -11.82 4.65 6.97
CA ASP A 95 -10.86 4.80 8.07
C ASP A 95 -10.75 6.27 8.50
N CYS A 96 -10.36 6.53 9.76
CA CYS A 96 -10.18 7.88 10.28
C CYS A 96 -8.84 8.51 9.82
N GLY A 97 -7.84 7.69 9.50
CA GLY A 97 -6.51 8.13 9.11
C GLY A 97 -5.63 8.53 10.28
N ALA A 98 -5.66 7.75 11.37
CA ALA A 98 -4.98 8.08 12.63
C ALA A 98 -3.47 8.30 12.53
N PHE A 99 -2.81 7.75 11.51
CA PHE A 99 -1.42 8.05 11.19
C PHE A 99 -1.17 9.55 10.96
N THR A 100 -2.16 10.28 10.45
CA THR A 100 -2.02 11.70 10.08
C THR A 100 -1.99 12.60 11.32
N TYR A 101 -2.68 12.21 12.41
CA TYR A 101 -2.83 13.02 13.62
C TYR A 101 -2.19 12.38 14.86
N VAL A 102 -1.31 11.40 14.67
CA VAL A 102 -0.69 10.65 15.79
C VAL A 102 0.15 11.50 16.76
N ASN A 103 0.58 12.68 16.32
CA ASN A 103 1.33 13.66 17.12
C ASN A 103 0.41 14.66 17.85
N GLN A 104 -0.91 14.58 17.66
CA GLN A 104 -1.86 15.36 18.44
C GLN A 104 -2.10 14.70 19.80
N ASP A 105 -2.56 15.49 20.77
CA ASP A 105 -2.89 14.95 22.09
C ASP A 105 -4.19 14.13 22.07
N VAL A 106 -5.16 14.55 21.25
CA VAL A 106 -6.44 13.87 21.03
C VAL A 106 -6.76 13.83 19.53
N PRO A 107 -7.61 12.91 19.06
CA PRO A 107 -8.04 12.91 17.67
C PRO A 107 -8.75 14.24 17.29
N PRO A 108 -8.52 14.77 16.08
CA PRO A 108 -9.02 16.09 15.65
C PRO A 108 -10.49 16.09 15.22
N TYR A 109 -11.16 14.95 15.27
CA TYR A 109 -12.53 14.77 14.80
C TYR A 109 -13.43 14.37 15.94
N ARG A 110 -14.70 14.73 15.83
CA ARG A 110 -15.76 14.13 16.65
C ARG A 110 -16.26 12.84 16.02
N VAL A 111 -16.83 11.98 16.85
CA VAL A 111 -17.45 10.72 16.42
C VAL A 111 -18.52 10.95 15.35
N GLU A 112 -19.33 12.00 15.50
CA GLU A 112 -20.39 12.32 14.52
C GLU A 112 -19.83 12.71 13.15
N GLU A 113 -18.72 13.45 13.11
CA GLU A 113 -18.09 13.86 11.85
C GLU A 113 -17.50 12.67 11.08
N VAL A 114 -17.10 11.62 11.80
CA VAL A 114 -16.63 10.36 11.22
C VAL A 114 -17.82 9.54 10.69
N ILE A 115 -18.89 9.44 11.47
CA ILE A 115 -20.13 8.76 11.03
C ILE A 115 -20.71 9.46 9.79
N GLU A 116 -20.83 10.78 9.81
CA GLU A 116 -21.32 11.57 8.68
C GLU A 116 -20.47 11.36 7.42
N PHE A 117 -19.15 11.31 7.57
CA PHE A 117 -18.24 11.00 6.47
C PHE A 117 -18.53 9.61 5.88
N TYR A 118 -18.74 8.59 6.73
CA TYR A 118 -19.03 7.24 6.25
C TYR A 118 -20.41 7.11 5.60
N GLU A 119 -21.44 7.75 6.16
CA GLU A 119 -22.80 7.72 5.63
C GLU A 119 -22.91 8.47 4.30
N THR A 120 -22.40 9.70 4.24
CA THR A 120 -22.44 10.54 3.03
C THR A 120 -21.71 9.85 1.88
N SER A 121 -20.62 9.16 2.19
CA SER A 121 -19.80 8.45 1.21
C SER A 121 -20.31 7.03 0.90
N ARG A 122 -21.30 6.53 1.66
CA ARG A 122 -22.00 5.24 1.48
C ARG A 122 -21.08 4.03 1.58
N PHE A 123 -20.26 3.98 2.63
CA PHE A 123 -19.38 2.84 2.88
C PHE A 123 -20.15 1.57 3.28
N ASN A 124 -19.55 0.40 3.02
CA ASN A 124 -20.05 -0.87 3.57
C ASN A 124 -19.60 -1.05 5.03
N HIS A 125 -18.38 -0.64 5.35
CA HIS A 125 -17.77 -0.76 6.67
C HIS A 125 -17.18 0.58 7.13
N GLY A 126 -17.27 0.89 8.43
CA GLY A 126 -16.71 2.11 9.02
C GLY A 126 -15.90 1.80 10.28
N VAL A 127 -14.63 2.21 10.28
CA VAL A 127 -13.72 2.02 11.42
C VAL A 127 -13.90 3.15 12.43
N SER A 128 -14.08 2.80 13.71
CA SER A 128 -14.27 3.74 14.82
C SER A 128 -13.09 4.70 14.95
N LEU A 129 -13.35 5.92 15.41
CA LEU A 129 -12.31 6.90 15.71
C LEU A 129 -11.36 6.38 16.79
N ASP A 130 -10.05 6.44 16.50
CA ASP A 130 -9.00 5.88 17.32
C ASP A 130 -7.81 6.83 17.50
N HIS A 131 -6.95 6.50 18.46
CA HIS A 131 -5.68 7.16 18.67
C HIS A 131 -4.55 6.12 18.75
N ILE A 132 -3.67 6.11 17.73
CA ILE A 132 -2.64 5.07 17.60
C ILE A 132 -1.72 5.03 18.81
N VAL A 133 -1.60 3.84 19.40
CA VAL A 133 -0.49 3.48 20.31
C VAL A 133 0.68 3.00 19.46
N PHE A 134 1.80 3.72 19.49
CA PHE A 134 3.05 3.23 18.94
C PHE A 134 3.92 2.61 20.02
N GLY A 135 4.58 1.53 19.65
CA GLY A 135 5.47 0.79 20.54
C GLY A 135 4.90 -0.58 20.87
N TYR A 136 5.81 -1.53 21.02
CA TYR A 136 5.49 -2.88 21.42
C TYR A 136 6.63 -3.40 22.29
N GLU A 137 6.30 -3.85 23.49
CA GLU A 137 7.24 -4.35 24.48
C GLU A 137 8.04 -5.50 23.90
N LYS A 138 9.35 -5.48 24.14
CA LYS A 138 10.22 -6.60 23.80
C LYS A 138 10.38 -7.48 25.04
N PRO A 139 10.75 -8.76 24.86
CA PRO A 139 11.12 -9.61 25.99
C PRO A 139 12.17 -8.92 26.87
N GLY A 140 11.84 -8.70 28.15
CA GLY A 140 12.72 -8.02 29.12
C GLY A 140 12.66 -6.48 29.10
N GLU A 141 11.91 -5.86 28.19
CA GLU A 141 11.77 -4.40 28.07
C GLU A 141 10.29 -4.00 28.21
N ALA A 142 9.77 -4.10 29.44
CA ALA A 142 8.43 -3.62 29.75
C ALA A 142 8.40 -2.08 29.76
N PHE A 143 7.35 -1.49 29.19
CA PHE A 143 7.17 -0.04 29.23
C PHE A 143 6.84 0.39 30.67
N SER A 144 7.38 1.53 31.08
CA SER A 144 7.16 2.11 32.40
C SER A 144 7.16 3.65 32.34
N GLY A 145 6.77 4.29 33.43
CA GLY A 145 6.73 5.75 33.54
C GLY A 145 5.81 6.40 32.50
N GLU A 146 6.28 7.50 31.89
CA GLU A 146 5.52 8.30 30.93
C GLU A 146 5.09 7.52 29.69
N VAL A 147 5.93 6.60 29.20
CA VAL A 147 5.61 5.80 28.00
C VAL A 147 4.37 4.93 28.24
N LEU A 148 4.35 4.21 29.37
CA LEU A 148 3.20 3.37 29.72
C LEU A 148 1.94 4.20 29.99
N THR A 149 2.08 5.35 30.64
CA THR A 149 0.97 6.29 30.88
C THR A 149 0.38 6.77 29.55
N GLU A 150 1.21 7.12 28.57
CA GLU A 150 0.75 7.56 27.25
C GLU A 150 0.09 6.42 26.46
N CYS A 151 0.65 5.22 26.51
CA CYS A 151 0.05 4.04 25.87
C CYS A 151 -1.36 3.76 26.43
N ARG A 152 -1.52 3.81 27.76
CA ARG A 152 -2.82 3.65 28.42
C ARG A 152 -3.80 4.76 28.05
N ARG A 153 -3.36 6.02 28.13
CA ARG A 153 -4.18 7.19 27.78
C ARG A 153 -4.77 7.07 26.36
N ARG A 154 -3.95 6.69 25.37
CA ARG A 154 -4.41 6.51 23.98
C ARG A 154 -5.33 5.31 23.80
N GLN A 155 -5.09 4.21 24.51
CA GLN A 155 -6.00 3.06 24.51
C GLN A 155 -7.36 3.44 25.13
N ASP A 156 -7.35 4.16 26.26
CA ASP A 156 -8.57 4.62 26.95
C ASP A 156 -9.38 5.57 26.06
N ILE A 157 -8.72 6.51 25.39
CA ILE A 157 -9.35 7.38 24.39
C ILE A 157 -9.98 6.54 23.27
N THR A 158 -9.23 5.59 22.71
CA THR A 158 -9.72 4.73 21.63
C THR A 158 -10.97 3.94 22.05
N LEU A 159 -10.94 3.31 23.22
CA LEU A 159 -12.07 2.52 23.73
C LEU A 159 -13.28 3.40 24.06
N THR A 160 -13.06 4.58 24.63
CA THR A 160 -14.13 5.55 24.91
C THR A 160 -14.82 5.99 23.62
N LEU A 161 -14.04 6.37 22.61
CA LEU A 161 -14.55 6.78 21.30
C LEU A 161 -15.21 5.62 20.55
N ALA A 162 -14.69 4.40 20.68
CA ALA A 162 -15.31 3.21 20.10
C ALA A 162 -16.69 2.92 20.71
N GLN A 163 -16.86 3.09 22.03
CA GLN A 163 -18.16 2.91 22.67
C GLN A 163 -19.18 3.97 22.20
N GLU A 164 -18.74 5.23 22.10
CA GLU A 164 -19.57 6.32 21.58
C GLU A 164 -19.95 6.09 20.10
N PHE A 165 -18.99 5.69 19.28
CA PHE A 165 -19.18 5.39 17.86
C PHE A 165 -20.22 4.28 17.66
N LEU A 166 -20.11 3.17 18.40
CA LEU A 166 -21.05 2.05 18.31
C LEU A 166 -22.49 2.49 18.63
N ASN A 167 -22.65 3.30 19.67
CA ASN A 167 -23.96 3.79 20.11
C ASN A 167 -24.58 4.74 19.08
N LYS A 168 -23.76 5.65 18.51
CA LYS A 168 -24.24 6.63 17.54
C LYS A 168 -24.45 6.05 16.14
N SER A 169 -23.74 4.98 15.77
CA SER A 169 -23.83 4.37 14.43
C SER A 169 -24.90 3.28 14.31
N GLN A 170 -25.74 3.04 15.31
CA GLN A 170 -26.72 1.92 15.30
C GLN A 170 -27.68 1.96 14.11
N LYS A 171 -27.99 3.15 13.59
CA LYS A 171 -28.90 3.35 12.45
C LYS A 171 -28.16 3.66 11.14
N SER A 172 -26.84 3.61 11.15
CA SER A 172 -26.03 3.95 9.98
C SER A 172 -26.08 2.87 8.91
N CYS A 173 -25.80 3.27 7.67
CA CYS A 173 -25.83 2.37 6.52
C CYS A 173 -24.62 1.43 6.42
N PHE A 174 -23.63 1.59 7.28
CA PHE A 174 -22.38 0.83 7.29
C PHE A 174 -22.29 -0.08 8.53
N THR A 175 -21.47 -1.12 8.43
CA THR A 175 -21.16 -2.00 9.57
C THR A 175 -19.99 -1.42 10.37
N PRO A 176 -20.13 -1.18 11.69
CA PRO A 176 -19.08 -0.59 12.49
C PRO A 176 -17.98 -1.60 12.85
N PHE A 177 -16.73 -1.15 12.79
CA PHE A 177 -15.53 -1.86 13.25
C PHE A 177 -14.91 -1.09 14.41
N GLY A 178 -14.68 -1.77 15.54
CA GLY A 178 -13.99 -1.19 16.69
C GLY A 178 -12.48 -1.36 16.58
N VAL A 179 -11.68 -0.35 16.90
CA VAL A 179 -10.21 -0.43 16.82
C VAL A 179 -9.62 -0.88 18.14
N ALA A 180 -8.84 -1.95 18.10
CA ALA A 180 -8.00 -2.41 19.21
C ALA A 180 -6.57 -1.91 19.01
N HIS A 181 -6.04 -1.23 20.03
CA HIS A 181 -4.64 -0.84 20.14
C HIS A 181 -4.01 -1.49 21.37
N GLY A 182 -2.70 -1.63 21.34
CA GLY A 182 -1.93 -2.19 22.45
C GLY A 182 -0.43 -2.02 22.22
N TRP A 183 0.33 -2.24 23.29
CA TRP A 183 1.79 -2.21 23.31
C TRP A 183 2.39 -3.56 23.72
N SER A 184 1.57 -4.59 23.84
CA SER A 184 1.94 -5.97 24.13
C SER A 184 0.77 -6.89 23.79
N LYS A 185 1.02 -8.19 23.60
CA LYS A 185 -0.06 -9.16 23.36
C LYS A 185 -1.18 -9.10 24.41
N THR A 186 -0.83 -8.89 25.68
CA THR A 186 -1.78 -8.78 26.79
C THR A 186 -2.63 -7.50 26.71
N SER A 187 -2.02 -6.35 26.41
CA SER A 187 -2.79 -5.09 26.27
C SER A 187 -3.67 -5.09 25.03
N TYR A 188 -3.25 -5.70 23.92
CA TYR A 188 -4.13 -5.96 22.76
C TYR A 188 -5.30 -6.86 23.14
N ARG A 189 -5.05 -7.95 23.88
CA ARG A 189 -6.09 -8.85 24.36
C ARG A 189 -7.14 -8.11 25.18
N GLN A 190 -6.72 -7.28 26.13
CA GLN A 190 -7.62 -6.44 26.93
C GLN A 190 -8.45 -5.49 26.07
N SER A 191 -7.84 -4.86 25.07
CA SER A 191 -8.57 -3.99 24.13
C SER A 191 -9.61 -4.77 23.32
N VAL A 192 -9.30 -5.98 22.87
CA VAL A 192 -10.23 -6.87 22.16
C VAL A 192 -11.37 -7.32 23.09
N GLU A 193 -11.06 -7.73 24.32
CA GLU A 193 -12.08 -8.10 25.33
C GLU A 193 -13.06 -6.95 25.58
N ALA A 194 -12.54 -5.73 25.74
CA ALA A 194 -13.37 -4.54 25.91
C ALA A 194 -14.31 -4.31 24.72
N LEU A 195 -13.81 -4.33 23.48
CA LEU A 195 -14.65 -4.14 22.28
C LEU A 195 -15.72 -5.23 22.14
N LEU A 196 -15.39 -6.49 22.43
CA LEU A 196 -16.36 -7.58 22.43
C LEU A 196 -17.45 -7.37 23.49
N ALA A 197 -17.08 -6.89 24.68
CA ALA A 197 -18.02 -6.57 25.75
C ALA A 197 -18.94 -5.39 25.40
N MET A 198 -18.46 -4.41 24.61
CA MET A 198 -19.29 -3.31 24.07
C MET A 198 -20.33 -3.82 23.05
N GLY A 199 -20.10 -4.99 22.44
CA GLY A 199 -20.98 -5.58 21.44
C GLY A 199 -20.45 -5.53 20.00
N TYR A 200 -19.19 -5.15 19.79
CA TYR A 200 -18.57 -5.22 18.46
C TYR A 200 -18.45 -6.68 18.00
N LYS A 201 -18.82 -6.93 16.74
CA LYS A 201 -18.51 -8.18 16.03
C LYS A 201 -17.36 -8.04 15.06
N ASN A 202 -17.00 -6.81 14.72
CA ASN A 202 -15.94 -6.53 13.77
C ASN A 202 -14.88 -5.70 14.49
N ILE A 203 -13.65 -6.21 14.49
CA ILE A 203 -12.53 -5.66 15.24
C ILE A 203 -11.40 -5.39 14.27
N THR A 204 -10.82 -4.21 14.39
CA THR A 204 -9.66 -3.78 13.65
C THR A 204 -8.46 -3.77 14.58
N MET A 205 -7.35 -4.38 14.17
CA MET A 205 -6.10 -4.34 14.90
C MET A 205 -5.25 -3.16 14.38
N GLY A 206 -5.20 -2.08 15.15
CA GLY A 206 -4.43 -0.88 14.84
C GLY A 206 -3.00 -0.96 15.38
N GLY A 207 -2.13 0.00 15.02
CA GLY A 207 -0.79 0.14 15.61
C GLY A 207 0.23 -0.95 15.21
N MET A 208 -0.16 -1.91 14.37
CA MET A 208 0.67 -3.09 14.05
C MET A 208 1.70 -2.87 12.93
N VAL A 209 1.58 -1.81 12.13
CA VAL A 209 2.48 -1.54 10.97
C VAL A 209 3.99 -1.64 11.29
N PRO A 210 4.52 -1.08 12.39
CA PRO A 210 5.95 -1.18 12.71
C PRO A 210 6.37 -2.54 13.28
N LEU A 211 5.43 -3.45 13.56
CA LEU A 211 5.72 -4.72 14.24
C LEU A 211 6.33 -5.74 13.28
N LYS A 212 7.19 -6.59 13.84
CA LYS A 212 7.69 -7.78 13.15
C LYS A 212 6.58 -8.82 13.05
N THR A 213 6.65 -9.66 12.03
CA THR A 213 5.68 -10.76 11.82
C THR A 213 5.49 -11.61 13.08
N ALA A 214 6.56 -11.99 13.79
CA ALA A 214 6.46 -12.77 15.02
C ALA A 214 5.62 -12.07 16.12
N GLN A 215 5.74 -10.75 16.26
CA GLN A 215 4.98 -9.94 17.23
C GLN A 215 3.49 -9.84 16.86
N ILE A 216 3.19 -9.79 15.56
CA ILE A 216 1.82 -9.83 15.07
C ILE A 216 1.21 -11.21 15.35
N LEU A 217 1.94 -12.29 15.05
CA LEU A 217 1.46 -13.66 15.23
C LEU A 217 1.23 -14.00 16.72
N GLU A 218 2.13 -13.64 17.62
CA GLU A 218 1.93 -13.88 19.06
C GLU A 218 0.72 -13.09 19.61
N THR A 219 0.47 -11.89 19.08
CA THR A 219 -0.72 -11.09 19.46
C THR A 219 -1.98 -11.74 18.94
N LEU A 220 -1.98 -12.20 17.68
CA LEU A 220 -3.12 -12.89 17.06
C LEU A 220 -3.44 -14.22 17.76
N GLU A 221 -2.42 -14.96 18.17
CA GLU A 221 -2.57 -16.18 18.98
C GLU A 221 -3.20 -15.86 20.35
N GLU A 222 -2.74 -14.81 21.02
CA GLU A 222 -3.25 -14.38 22.33
C GLU A 222 -4.74 -14.01 22.30
N ILE A 223 -5.22 -13.38 21.22
CA ILE A 223 -6.63 -13.00 21.08
C ILE A 223 -7.52 -14.11 20.53
N LYS A 224 -6.96 -15.12 19.86
CA LYS A 224 -7.72 -16.18 19.19
C LYS A 224 -8.80 -16.83 20.07
N PRO A 225 -8.56 -17.15 21.37
CA PRO A 225 -9.57 -17.76 22.23
C PRO A 225 -10.81 -16.88 22.48
N LEU A 226 -10.73 -15.57 22.22
CA LEU A 226 -11.84 -14.62 22.39
C LEU A 226 -12.76 -14.57 21.17
N LEU A 227 -12.26 -14.99 20.00
CA LEU A 227 -12.93 -14.79 18.73
C LEU A 227 -14.00 -15.87 18.52
N LYS A 228 -15.23 -15.44 18.28
CA LYS A 228 -16.35 -16.32 17.90
C LYS A 228 -16.37 -16.54 16.39
N SER A 229 -17.17 -17.49 15.93
CA SER A 229 -17.32 -17.78 14.49
C SER A 229 -17.87 -16.62 13.67
N ASP A 230 -18.60 -15.69 14.31
CA ASP A 230 -19.13 -14.47 13.70
C ASP A 230 -18.26 -13.22 13.97
N THR A 231 -17.14 -13.36 14.70
CA THR A 231 -16.19 -12.27 14.90
C THR A 231 -15.31 -12.10 13.67
N ARG A 232 -15.25 -10.87 13.13
CA ARG A 232 -14.40 -10.50 12.00
C ARG A 232 -13.23 -9.67 12.48
N VAL A 233 -12.01 -10.11 12.18
CA VAL A 233 -10.78 -9.38 12.49
C VAL A 233 -10.17 -8.79 11.22
N HIS A 234 -9.81 -7.51 11.26
CA HIS A 234 -9.12 -6.77 10.21
C HIS A 234 -7.73 -6.32 10.68
N LEU A 235 -6.68 -6.48 9.87
CA LEU A 235 -5.35 -5.94 10.17
C LEU A 235 -5.07 -4.66 9.39
N LEU A 236 -4.84 -3.54 10.10
CA LEU A 236 -4.57 -2.26 9.45
C LEU A 236 -3.14 -2.16 8.90
N GLY A 237 -3.01 -1.89 7.60
CA GLY A 237 -1.75 -1.61 6.93
C GLY A 237 -0.80 -2.82 6.82
N ILE A 238 -1.29 -4.05 7.03
CA ILE A 238 -0.50 -5.28 7.01
C ILE A 238 -0.77 -6.09 5.75
N ALA A 239 0.28 -6.33 4.96
CA ALA A 239 0.32 -7.41 3.98
C ALA A 239 1.65 -8.15 4.11
N ARG A 240 1.57 -9.43 4.50
CA ARG A 240 2.70 -10.36 4.69
C ARG A 240 2.32 -11.68 4.02
N PRO A 241 2.57 -11.83 2.71
CA PRO A 241 2.14 -13.01 1.95
C PRO A 241 2.56 -14.34 2.60
N GLU A 242 3.77 -14.37 3.16
CA GLU A 242 4.35 -15.50 3.87
C GLU A 242 3.58 -15.91 5.13
N SER A 243 2.72 -15.05 5.67
CA SER A 243 1.96 -15.29 6.90
C SER A 243 0.45 -15.33 6.70
N PHE A 244 -0.04 -15.33 5.46
CA PHE A 244 -1.49 -15.39 5.19
C PHE A 244 -2.13 -16.64 5.78
N ALA A 245 -1.47 -17.81 5.70
CA ALA A 245 -1.97 -19.04 6.29
C ALA A 245 -2.16 -18.92 7.81
N ASP A 246 -1.16 -18.34 8.49
CA ASP A 246 -1.21 -18.08 9.93
C ASP A 246 -2.27 -17.05 10.31
N PHE A 247 -2.38 -15.95 9.55
CA PHE A 247 -3.42 -14.95 9.76
C PHE A 247 -4.82 -15.58 9.72
N ILE A 248 -5.10 -16.40 8.70
CA ILE A 248 -6.38 -17.12 8.59
C ILE A 248 -6.56 -18.09 9.77
N LYS A 249 -5.52 -18.85 10.13
CA LYS A 249 -5.54 -19.78 11.28
C LYS A 249 -5.93 -19.05 12.57
N PHE A 250 -5.35 -17.88 12.81
CA PHE A 250 -5.64 -17.06 13.98
C PHE A 250 -6.91 -16.19 13.85
N GLY A 251 -7.72 -16.38 12.81
CA GLY A 251 -9.06 -15.78 12.71
C GLY A 251 -9.11 -14.40 12.06
N VAL A 252 -8.03 -13.97 11.38
CA VAL A 252 -8.05 -12.77 10.55
C VAL A 252 -8.95 -13.02 9.34
N THR A 253 -9.82 -12.06 9.07
CA THR A 253 -10.84 -12.11 8.01
C THR A 253 -10.60 -11.08 6.91
N SER A 254 -9.84 -10.02 7.20
CA SER A 254 -9.43 -9.07 6.19
C SER A 254 -8.12 -8.35 6.55
N ILE A 255 -7.49 -7.79 5.54
CA ILE A 255 -6.28 -6.95 5.64
C ILE A 255 -6.41 -5.75 4.70
N ASP A 256 -5.66 -4.69 4.96
CA ASP A 256 -5.39 -3.67 3.96
C ASP A 256 -3.90 -3.37 3.83
N SER A 257 -3.47 -2.93 2.64
CA SER A 257 -2.09 -2.49 2.45
C SER A 257 -1.87 -1.74 1.13
N THR A 258 -1.08 -0.67 1.19
CA THR A 258 -0.49 -0.02 0.01
C THR A 258 0.96 -0.46 -0.24
N THR A 259 1.51 -1.36 0.58
CA THR A 259 2.92 -1.78 0.51
C THR A 259 3.34 -2.29 -0.87
N PRO A 260 2.59 -3.15 -1.59
CA PRO A 260 3.02 -3.62 -2.92
C PRO A 260 3.20 -2.49 -3.94
N LEU A 261 2.30 -1.49 -3.89
CA LEU A 261 2.38 -0.30 -4.74
C LEU A 261 3.58 0.56 -4.35
N GLN A 262 3.74 0.85 -3.05
CA GLN A 262 4.84 1.68 -2.57
C GLN A 262 6.21 1.06 -2.87
N GLN A 263 6.36 -0.26 -2.70
CA GLN A 263 7.62 -0.95 -2.96
C GLN A 263 8.07 -0.84 -4.43
N ALA A 264 7.14 -0.71 -5.37
CA ALA A 264 7.48 -0.52 -6.78
C ALA A 264 8.34 0.73 -7.04
N PHE A 265 8.29 1.75 -6.18
CA PHE A 265 9.01 3.01 -6.39
C PHE A 265 9.62 3.66 -5.14
N LYS A 266 9.43 3.11 -3.95
CA LYS A 266 10.08 3.54 -2.71
C LYS A 266 11.11 2.54 -2.20
N ASP A 267 10.98 1.26 -2.54
CA ASP A 267 11.95 0.24 -2.15
C ASP A 267 13.22 0.34 -3.03
N ARG A 268 14.36 -0.02 -2.45
CA ARG A 268 15.63 -0.01 -3.17
C ARG A 268 15.76 -1.22 -4.11
N LYS A 269 15.29 -2.40 -3.68
CA LYS A 269 15.54 -3.71 -4.31
C LYS A 269 14.28 -4.50 -4.63
N ASN A 270 13.21 -4.37 -3.84
CA ASN A 270 11.98 -5.16 -4.00
C ASN A 270 10.97 -4.42 -4.87
N ASN A 271 11.31 -4.15 -6.14
CA ASN A 271 10.46 -3.30 -6.98
C ASN A 271 9.44 -4.08 -7.79
N TYR A 272 9.80 -5.26 -8.30
CA TYR A 272 8.93 -6.10 -9.13
C TYR A 272 8.65 -7.42 -8.42
N HIS A 273 7.41 -7.63 -8.00
CA HIS A 273 7.01 -8.83 -7.27
C HIS A 273 6.74 -10.00 -8.24
N THR A 274 6.92 -11.22 -7.74
CA THR A 274 6.66 -12.47 -8.48
C THR A 274 5.61 -13.30 -7.74
N PRO A 275 4.92 -14.25 -8.39
CA PRO A 275 4.03 -15.17 -7.68
C PRO A 275 4.78 -16.01 -6.63
N ASP A 276 5.88 -16.67 -7.01
CA ASP A 276 6.46 -17.76 -6.21
C ASP A 276 7.93 -17.56 -5.80
N GLY A 277 8.44 -16.33 -5.85
CA GLY A 277 9.85 -16.06 -5.57
C GLY A 277 10.16 -14.73 -4.90
N PRO A 278 11.46 -14.41 -4.76
CA PRO A 278 11.88 -13.09 -4.33
C PRO A 278 11.56 -12.05 -5.41
N ALA A 279 11.38 -10.80 -4.97
CA ALA A 279 11.21 -9.68 -5.88
C ALA A 279 12.50 -9.40 -6.68
N TYR A 280 12.34 -8.65 -7.78
CA TYR A 280 13.45 -8.14 -8.58
C TYR A 280 13.62 -6.63 -8.40
N THR A 281 14.86 -6.19 -8.59
CA THR A 281 15.24 -4.78 -8.58
C THR A 281 14.94 -4.14 -9.93
N ALA A 282 14.27 -3.01 -9.92
CA ALA A 282 14.02 -2.27 -11.16
C ALA A 282 15.30 -1.53 -11.60
N VAL A 283 15.59 -1.56 -12.89
CA VAL A 283 16.77 -0.93 -13.50
C VAL A 283 16.58 0.59 -13.53
N ARG A 284 17.42 1.34 -12.80
CA ARG A 284 17.27 2.80 -12.67
C ARG A 284 17.84 3.52 -13.87
N VAL A 285 16.99 4.32 -14.50
CA VAL A 285 17.37 5.23 -15.59
C VAL A 285 16.67 6.58 -15.34
N PRO A 286 17.09 7.33 -14.30
CA PRO A 286 16.49 8.62 -13.99
C PRO A 286 16.60 9.59 -15.17
N GLN A 287 15.61 10.45 -15.35
CA GLN A 287 15.64 11.54 -16.31
C GLN A 287 16.64 12.62 -15.84
N PHE A 288 17.59 13.01 -16.68
CA PHE A 288 18.66 13.95 -16.32
C PHE A 288 18.13 15.34 -15.96
N ASP A 289 17.04 15.76 -16.60
CA ASP A 289 16.40 17.07 -16.42
C ASP A 289 15.30 17.06 -15.34
N ALA A 290 14.66 15.92 -15.09
CA ALA A 290 13.55 15.79 -14.14
C ALA A 290 13.92 15.16 -12.79
N ASN A 291 15.11 14.55 -12.64
CA ASN A 291 15.57 14.02 -11.35
C ASN A 291 16.24 15.13 -10.51
N PRO A 292 15.74 15.45 -9.29
CA PRO A 292 16.26 16.57 -8.50
C PRO A 292 17.74 16.45 -8.10
N SER A 293 18.20 15.23 -7.81
CA SER A 293 19.60 14.98 -7.43
C SER A 293 20.53 15.19 -8.62
N LEU A 294 20.18 14.60 -9.77
CA LEU A 294 20.96 14.70 -11.00
C LEU A 294 20.94 16.13 -11.55
N SER A 295 19.78 16.78 -11.57
CA SER A 295 19.62 18.19 -11.94
C SER A 295 20.50 19.11 -11.09
N ARG A 296 20.61 18.85 -9.78
CA ARG A 296 21.50 19.61 -8.88
C ARG A 296 22.98 19.42 -9.24
N LYS A 297 23.42 18.18 -9.49
CA LYS A 297 24.80 17.87 -9.88
C LYS A 297 25.19 18.48 -11.22
N ILE A 298 24.26 18.52 -12.17
CA ILE A 298 24.45 19.16 -13.47
C ILE A 298 24.57 20.68 -13.28
N LYS A 299 23.65 21.32 -12.56
CA LYS A 299 23.68 22.76 -12.30
C LYS A 299 24.92 23.21 -11.52
N SER A 300 25.48 22.35 -10.67
CA SER A 300 26.72 22.63 -9.94
C SER A 300 27.99 22.33 -10.74
N GLY A 301 27.89 21.87 -11.99
CA GLY A 301 29.05 21.50 -12.83
C GLY A 301 29.78 20.22 -12.41
N VAL A 302 29.21 19.43 -11.49
CA VAL A 302 29.80 18.15 -11.06
C VAL A 302 29.60 17.08 -12.13
N ILE A 303 28.51 17.16 -12.88
CA ILE A 303 28.20 16.30 -14.01
C ILE A 303 28.02 17.17 -15.24
N ASP A 304 28.72 16.83 -16.32
CA ASP A 304 28.52 17.44 -17.62
C ASP A 304 27.14 17.07 -18.20
N GLN A 305 26.38 18.07 -18.65
CA GLN A 305 25.03 17.89 -19.15
C GLN A 305 24.98 17.04 -20.42
N ASP A 306 25.93 17.23 -21.34
CA ASP A 306 25.98 16.46 -22.58
C ASP A 306 26.35 15.00 -22.30
N ILE A 307 27.29 14.75 -21.39
CA ILE A 307 27.61 13.38 -20.96
C ILE A 307 26.37 12.71 -20.36
N ALA A 308 25.64 13.38 -19.46
CA ALA A 308 24.41 12.84 -18.86
C ALA A 308 23.35 12.50 -19.92
N ARG A 309 23.12 13.41 -20.88
CA ARG A 309 22.15 13.23 -21.96
C ARG A 309 22.50 12.04 -22.86
N HIS A 310 23.77 11.87 -23.23
CA HIS A 310 24.20 10.74 -24.06
C HIS A 310 24.08 9.41 -23.31
N LEU A 311 24.60 9.32 -22.09
CA LEU A 311 24.55 8.08 -21.30
C LEU A 311 23.12 7.66 -20.97
N GLU A 312 22.21 8.60 -20.68
CA GLU A 312 20.79 8.28 -20.49
C GLU A 312 20.17 7.68 -21.75
N LYS A 313 20.41 8.32 -22.91
CA LYS A 313 19.90 7.86 -24.20
C LYS A 313 20.42 6.48 -24.54
N ASP A 314 21.71 6.23 -24.32
CA ASP A 314 22.34 4.95 -24.58
C ASP A 314 21.79 3.87 -23.65
N ALA A 315 21.61 4.15 -22.37
CA ALA A 315 20.99 3.21 -21.42
C ALA A 315 19.55 2.85 -21.82
N MET A 316 18.73 3.84 -22.21
CA MET A 316 17.36 3.58 -22.68
C MET A 316 17.33 2.76 -23.98
N ASN A 317 18.17 3.11 -24.96
CA ASN A 317 18.26 2.37 -26.21
C ASN A 317 18.75 0.94 -26.00
N ALA A 318 19.76 0.74 -25.15
CA ALA A 318 20.27 -0.58 -24.82
C ALA A 318 19.18 -1.48 -24.21
N LEU A 319 18.38 -0.95 -23.28
CA LEU A 319 17.25 -1.68 -22.71
C LEU A 319 16.19 -2.05 -23.75
N PHE A 320 15.85 -1.15 -24.68
CA PHE A 320 14.88 -1.45 -25.73
C PHE A 320 15.39 -2.47 -26.75
N GLU A 321 16.64 -2.37 -27.18
CA GLU A 321 17.27 -3.35 -28.07
C GLU A 321 17.44 -4.71 -27.37
N TYR A 322 17.76 -4.72 -26.08
CA TYR A 322 17.76 -5.94 -25.27
C TYR A 322 16.38 -6.61 -25.21
N ASP A 323 15.31 -5.83 -25.07
CA ASP A 323 13.95 -6.38 -25.03
C ASP A 323 13.52 -7.03 -26.35
N LYS A 324 14.04 -6.52 -27.47
CA LYS A 324 13.87 -7.08 -28.83
C LYS A 324 14.79 -8.28 -29.11
N GLY A 325 15.81 -8.51 -28.29
CA GLY A 325 16.80 -9.57 -28.48
C GLY A 325 17.93 -9.21 -29.45
N THR A 326 18.13 -7.93 -29.75
CA THR A 326 19.19 -7.44 -30.66
C THR A 326 20.49 -7.06 -29.94
N LEU A 327 20.43 -6.83 -28.62
CA LEU A 327 21.61 -6.56 -27.78
C LEU A 327 21.83 -7.69 -26.76
N SER A 328 23.09 -8.02 -26.45
CA SER A 328 23.41 -9.03 -25.44
C SER A 328 23.23 -8.51 -24.01
N LEU A 329 23.08 -9.42 -23.04
CA LEU A 329 22.97 -9.07 -21.62
C LEU A 329 24.16 -8.25 -21.14
N GLU A 330 25.38 -8.71 -21.43
CA GLU A 330 26.63 -8.06 -21.02
C GLU A 330 26.70 -6.61 -21.50
N LYS A 331 26.50 -6.37 -22.80
CA LYS A 331 26.52 -5.01 -23.38
C LYS A 331 25.43 -4.12 -22.78
N THR A 332 24.24 -4.67 -22.54
CA THR A 332 23.13 -3.93 -21.93
C THR A 332 23.48 -3.52 -20.50
N LEU A 333 24.00 -4.47 -19.71
CA LEU A 333 24.38 -4.27 -18.33
C LEU A 333 25.47 -3.22 -18.20
N ASP A 334 26.53 -3.30 -19.01
CA ASP A 334 27.63 -2.33 -18.97
C ASP A 334 27.16 -0.92 -19.36
N THR A 335 26.28 -0.79 -20.37
CA THR A 335 25.73 0.50 -20.79
C THR A 335 24.87 1.13 -19.69
N VAL A 336 24.00 0.35 -19.05
CA VAL A 336 23.17 0.82 -17.93
C VAL A 336 24.03 1.19 -16.73
N LEU A 337 25.04 0.39 -16.40
CA LEU A 337 25.95 0.66 -15.27
C LEU A 337 26.84 1.88 -15.49
N ALA A 338 27.20 2.20 -16.74
CA ALA A 338 27.86 3.46 -17.05
C ALA A 338 27.01 4.67 -16.65
N TYR A 339 25.70 4.61 -16.91
CA TYR A 339 24.79 5.68 -16.48
C TYR A 339 24.53 5.68 -14.96
N GLU A 340 24.38 4.50 -14.35
CA GLU A 340 24.27 4.38 -12.88
C GLU A 340 25.51 4.96 -12.18
N CYS A 341 26.71 4.69 -12.71
CA CYS A 341 27.96 5.23 -12.20
C CYS A 341 27.97 6.77 -12.23
N LEU A 342 27.49 7.37 -13.33
CA LEU A 342 27.39 8.82 -13.45
C LEU A 342 26.52 9.43 -12.34
N HIS A 343 25.31 8.90 -12.12
CA HIS A 343 24.36 9.55 -11.21
C HIS A 343 24.46 9.10 -9.74
N SER A 344 24.88 7.86 -9.48
CA SER A 344 24.99 7.27 -8.12
C SER A 344 26.43 7.07 -7.63
N GLY A 345 27.42 7.11 -8.53
CA GLY A 345 28.84 6.85 -8.24
C GLY A 345 29.24 5.38 -8.33
N GLU A 346 30.52 5.12 -8.59
CA GLU A 346 31.09 3.78 -8.82
C GLU A 346 30.74 2.77 -7.73
N LYS A 347 30.83 3.18 -6.46
CA LYS A 347 30.56 2.31 -5.31
C LYS A 347 29.12 1.79 -5.30
N GLU A 348 28.14 2.65 -5.59
CA GLU A 348 26.74 2.24 -5.58
C GLU A 348 26.38 1.45 -6.84
N ALA A 349 26.96 1.80 -8.01
CA ALA A 349 26.85 1.01 -9.23
C ALA A 349 27.40 -0.42 -9.04
N GLY A 350 28.55 -0.57 -8.37
CA GLY A 350 29.12 -1.88 -8.05
C GLY A 350 28.22 -2.74 -7.16
N LYS A 351 27.52 -2.13 -6.19
CA LYS A 351 26.59 -2.85 -5.31
C LYS A 351 25.31 -3.33 -6.00
N ILE A 352 24.84 -2.62 -7.03
CA ILE A 352 23.58 -2.94 -7.73
C ILE A 352 23.79 -3.84 -8.95
N ARG A 353 25.03 -4.00 -9.43
CA ARG A 353 25.38 -4.80 -10.62
C ARG A 353 24.73 -6.19 -10.62
N ALA A 354 24.90 -6.96 -9.53
CA ALA A 354 24.34 -8.31 -9.43
C ALA A 354 22.80 -8.32 -9.46
N ASP A 355 22.15 -7.30 -8.88
CA ASP A 355 20.69 -7.18 -8.89
C ASP A 355 20.16 -6.85 -10.30
N TYR A 356 20.87 -6.00 -11.04
CA TYR A 356 20.55 -5.69 -12.46
C TYR A 356 20.82 -6.87 -13.38
N GLU A 357 21.95 -7.55 -13.21
CA GLU A 357 22.31 -8.74 -13.97
C GLU A 357 21.27 -9.84 -13.78
N ARG A 358 20.84 -10.10 -12.54
CA ARG A 358 19.77 -11.04 -12.23
C ARG A 358 18.46 -10.66 -12.92
N THR A 359 18.04 -9.40 -12.78
CA THR A 359 16.77 -8.93 -13.34
C THR A 359 16.76 -9.02 -14.87
N LEU A 360 17.82 -8.53 -15.52
CA LEU A 360 17.94 -8.55 -16.97
C LEU A 360 18.14 -9.98 -17.48
N GLY A 361 18.94 -10.81 -16.82
CA GLY A 361 19.21 -12.18 -17.24
C GLY A 361 18.00 -13.11 -17.13
N GLU A 362 17.23 -13.03 -16.04
CA GLU A 362 16.04 -13.88 -15.85
C GLU A 362 14.82 -13.38 -16.64
N ARG A 363 14.79 -12.10 -17.05
CA ARG A 363 13.72 -11.49 -17.86
C ARG A 363 12.30 -11.73 -17.30
N PRO A 364 12.03 -11.46 -16.01
CA PRO A 364 10.75 -11.84 -15.37
C PRO A 364 9.51 -11.20 -16.01
N TRP A 365 9.66 -10.06 -16.68
CA TRP A 365 8.56 -9.40 -17.39
C TRP A 365 8.13 -10.15 -18.66
N LYS A 366 9.02 -10.94 -19.30
CA LYS A 366 8.67 -11.78 -20.44
C LYS A 366 7.93 -13.05 -20.03
N GLN A 367 8.14 -13.50 -18.79
CA GLN A 367 7.51 -14.70 -18.24
C GLN A 367 6.10 -14.40 -17.69
N CYS A 368 5.84 -13.17 -17.27
CA CYS A 368 4.57 -12.76 -16.69
C CYS A 368 3.50 -12.50 -17.76
N GLN A 369 2.33 -13.15 -17.61
CA GLN A 369 1.20 -13.04 -18.52
C GLN A 369 0.17 -11.97 -18.10
N CYS A 370 0.52 -11.04 -17.21
CA CYS A 370 -0.40 -9.99 -16.78
C CYS A 370 -0.54 -8.91 -17.86
N ASN A 371 -1.70 -8.25 -17.92
CA ASN A 371 -2.01 -7.19 -18.89
C ASN A 371 -0.93 -6.11 -18.97
N ILE A 372 -0.31 -5.74 -17.84
CA ILE A 372 0.74 -4.71 -17.80
C ILE A 372 2.03 -5.20 -18.46
N CYS A 373 2.55 -6.35 -18.04
CA CYS A 373 3.83 -6.87 -18.54
C CYS A 373 3.76 -7.16 -20.04
N GLN A 374 2.63 -7.71 -20.50
CA GLN A 374 2.38 -7.93 -21.93
C GLN A 374 2.30 -6.61 -22.71
N ALA A 375 1.65 -5.58 -22.15
CA ALA A 375 1.47 -4.30 -22.85
C ALA A 375 2.73 -3.45 -22.95
N ILE A 376 3.56 -3.39 -21.90
CA ILE A 376 4.68 -2.43 -21.83
C ILE A 376 6.06 -3.09 -21.89
N GLY A 377 6.13 -4.43 -21.85
CA GLY A 377 7.38 -5.18 -21.94
C GLY A 377 8.39 -4.75 -20.88
N ILE A 378 9.64 -4.55 -21.31
CA ILE A 378 10.73 -4.16 -20.41
C ILE A 378 10.46 -2.88 -19.61
N ASN A 379 9.58 -1.99 -20.09
CA ASN A 379 9.26 -0.75 -19.36
C ASN A 379 8.73 -1.02 -17.94
N VAL A 380 8.15 -2.19 -17.66
CA VAL A 380 7.71 -2.53 -16.31
C VAL A 380 8.90 -2.65 -15.33
N ILE A 381 10.09 -3.06 -15.78
CA ILE A 381 11.28 -3.19 -14.92
C ILE A 381 12.17 -1.95 -14.93
N ILE A 382 11.91 -0.94 -15.77
CA ILE A 382 12.67 0.31 -15.76
C ILE A 382 12.12 1.20 -14.65
N PHE A 383 12.99 1.61 -13.73
CA PHE A 383 12.69 2.62 -12.72
C PHE A 383 12.92 4.00 -13.34
N ARG A 384 11.85 4.55 -13.94
CA ARG A 384 11.87 5.84 -14.64
C ARG A 384 10.46 6.40 -14.80
N GLY A 385 10.24 7.61 -14.27
CA GLY A 385 8.96 8.32 -14.38
C GLY A 385 7.80 7.63 -13.63
N ALA A 386 6.69 8.35 -13.48
CA ALA A 386 5.55 7.85 -12.72
C ALA A 386 4.80 6.71 -13.44
N GLU A 387 4.73 6.73 -14.77
CA GLU A 387 3.90 5.81 -15.55
C GLU A 387 4.41 4.36 -15.54
N ARG A 388 5.73 4.16 -15.54
CA ARG A 388 6.33 2.83 -15.37
C ARG A 388 6.21 2.35 -13.92
N ASN A 389 6.56 3.26 -12.99
CA ASN A 389 6.57 2.98 -11.56
C ASN A 389 5.19 2.58 -11.02
N ARG A 390 4.13 3.30 -11.42
CA ARG A 390 2.74 2.99 -10.99
C ARG A 390 2.21 1.73 -11.65
N ARG A 391 2.51 1.48 -12.93
CA ARG A 391 2.16 0.21 -13.60
C ARG A 391 2.83 -0.98 -12.94
N ARG A 392 4.12 -0.89 -12.61
CA ARG A 392 4.82 -1.91 -11.80
C ARG A 392 4.15 -2.10 -10.44
N GLY A 393 3.71 -1.01 -9.81
CA GLY A 393 2.93 -1.07 -8.57
C GLY A 393 1.59 -1.79 -8.72
N PHE A 394 0.85 -1.55 -9.80
CA PHE A 394 -0.41 -2.25 -10.08
C PHE A 394 -0.18 -3.74 -10.33
N HIS A 395 0.90 -4.09 -11.04
CA HIS A 395 1.35 -5.48 -11.15
C HIS A 395 1.61 -6.10 -9.76
N ASN A 396 2.33 -5.40 -8.88
CA ASN A 396 2.61 -5.90 -7.53
C ASN A 396 1.34 -6.11 -6.69
N ILE A 397 0.32 -5.25 -6.85
CA ILE A 397 -1.01 -5.43 -6.22
C ILE A 397 -1.65 -6.73 -6.72
N GLN A 398 -1.68 -6.96 -8.03
CA GLN A 398 -2.23 -8.19 -8.60
C GLN A 398 -1.48 -9.44 -8.11
N VAL A 399 -0.15 -9.37 -8.02
CA VAL A 399 0.67 -10.47 -7.50
C VAL A 399 0.34 -10.77 -6.04
N LEU A 400 0.17 -9.73 -5.19
CA LEU A 400 -0.25 -9.92 -3.81
C LEU A 400 -1.59 -10.66 -3.73
N TYR A 401 -2.56 -10.24 -4.55
CA TYR A 401 -3.87 -10.86 -4.57
C TYR A 401 -3.82 -12.31 -5.06
N ASN A 402 -3.03 -12.61 -6.09
CA ASN A 402 -2.83 -13.97 -6.57
C ASN A 402 -2.23 -14.87 -5.47
N ARG A 403 -1.23 -14.39 -4.73
CA ARG A 403 -0.66 -15.13 -3.59
C ARG A 403 -1.72 -15.41 -2.52
N LEU A 404 -2.57 -14.42 -2.22
CA LEU A 404 -3.70 -14.60 -1.30
C LEU A 404 -4.67 -15.68 -1.80
N GLN A 405 -5.07 -15.64 -3.07
CA GLN A 405 -5.97 -16.65 -3.64
C GLN A 405 -5.37 -18.05 -3.61
N HIS A 406 -4.08 -18.18 -3.92
CA HIS A 406 -3.36 -19.45 -3.85
C HIS A 406 -3.32 -20.03 -2.42
N THR A 407 -3.05 -19.19 -1.40
CA THR A 407 -3.13 -19.64 0.00
C THR A 407 -4.54 -20.13 0.37
N LEU A 408 -5.58 -19.51 -0.18
CA LEU A 408 -6.97 -19.88 0.10
C LEU A 408 -7.39 -21.17 -0.62
N SER A 409 -6.88 -21.43 -1.84
CA SER A 409 -7.15 -22.68 -2.55
C SER A 409 -6.52 -23.88 -1.87
N LEU A 410 -5.23 -23.79 -1.49
CA LEU A 410 -4.53 -24.88 -0.78
C LEU A 410 -5.25 -25.28 0.51
N ARG A 411 -5.74 -24.30 1.28
CA ARG A 411 -6.50 -24.57 2.50
C ARG A 411 -7.87 -25.20 2.26
N SER A 412 -8.48 -24.95 1.10
CA SER A 412 -9.78 -25.54 0.77
C SER A 412 -9.62 -27.03 0.44
N GLU A 413 -8.51 -27.39 -0.22
CA GLU A 413 -8.13 -28.78 -0.52
C GLU A 413 -7.75 -29.56 0.75
N GLU A 414 -7.08 -28.94 1.73
CA GLU A 414 -6.78 -29.59 3.02
C GLU A 414 -8.02 -29.90 3.88
N LEU A 415 -9.13 -29.19 3.65
CA LEU A 415 -10.37 -29.30 4.42
C LEU A 415 -11.45 -30.17 3.75
N SER A 416 -11.26 -30.51 2.47
CA SER A 416 -12.10 -31.43 1.69
C SER A 416 -11.57 -32.86 1.78
#